data_AF-A0A954HJX7-F1
#
_entry.id   AF-A0A954HJX7-F1
#
_cell.length_a   1.000
_cell.length_b   1.000
_cell.length_c   1.000
_cell.angle_alpha   90.00
_cell.angle_beta   90.00
_cell.angle_gamma   90.00
#
_symmetry.space_group_name_H-M   'P 1'
#
loop_
_entity.id
_entity.type
_entity.pdbx_description
1 polymer ?
#
loop_
_entity_poly.entity_id
_entity_poly.type
_entity_poly.pdbx_seq_one_letter_code
_entity_poly.pdbx_strand_id
1 'polypeptide(L)'
;MESLQINPDEPIFRWHGVVLNETLIFTWAVMVLLVLGARRVTAQLSGTAEFSKGQNLLEVLVTGLGSQIRDVSRQEPGGYLPFVGTLFLFIAASNLLTVIPGFTAPTGSLSTTAALAACVFVAVPLFGISQSGLKAYLQQYLQPSIFMLPFNI
;
A
#
# COMPACT_ATOMS: atom_id res chain seq x y z
N MET A 1 32.59 8.88 -17.27
CA MET A 1 32.10 7.52 -16.99
C MET A 1 31.08 7.66 -15.86
N GLU A 2 29.88 8.15 -16.18
CA GLU A 2 28.74 8.09 -15.27
C GLU A 2 28.03 6.79 -15.60
N SER A 3 28.24 5.76 -14.77
CA SER A 3 27.34 4.61 -14.75
C SER A 3 25.99 5.15 -14.29
N LEU A 4 25.08 5.36 -15.24
CA LEU A 4 23.66 5.51 -14.98
C LEU A 4 23.26 4.37 -14.01
N GLN A 5 23.05 4.70 -12.74
CA GLN A 5 22.41 3.82 -11.77
C GLN A 5 20.93 3.70 -12.18
N ILE A 6 20.66 2.90 -13.21
CA ILE A 6 19.28 2.64 -13.68
C ILE A 6 18.56 1.68 -12.74
N ASN A 7 19.28 0.93 -11.91
CA ASN A 7 18.69 -0.13 -11.10
C ASN A 7 19.01 -0.01 -9.60
N PRO A 8 18.06 0.43 -8.76
CA PRO A 8 18.24 0.45 -7.29
C PRO A 8 18.32 -0.96 -6.68
N ASP A 9 18.09 -2.00 -7.48
CA ASP A 9 18.22 -3.41 -7.08
C ASP A 9 19.66 -3.95 -7.17
N GLU A 10 20.65 -3.10 -7.42
CA GLU A 10 22.04 -3.52 -7.41
C GLU A 10 22.51 -3.90 -5.98
N PRO A 11 23.17 -5.07 -5.81
CA PRO A 11 23.75 -5.48 -4.53
C PRO A 11 24.86 -4.55 -4.06
N ILE A 12 24.69 -3.87 -2.93
CA ILE A 12 25.81 -3.17 -2.28
C ILE A 12 26.60 -4.14 -1.39
N PHE A 13 25.91 -5.05 -0.71
CA PHE A 13 26.53 -5.94 0.27
C PHE A 13 25.87 -7.33 0.24
N ARG A 14 26.69 -8.39 0.14
CA ARG A 14 26.23 -9.78 0.21
C ARG A 14 26.79 -10.42 1.47
N TRP A 15 25.92 -10.74 2.42
CA TRP A 15 26.31 -11.44 3.64
C TRP A 15 25.44 -12.67 3.83
N HIS A 16 26.09 -13.85 3.85
CA HIS A 16 25.45 -15.14 4.11
C HIS A 16 24.19 -15.45 3.26
N GLY A 17 24.15 -15.00 1.99
CA GLY A 17 23.04 -15.24 1.07
C GLY A 17 21.95 -14.16 1.08
N VAL A 18 22.00 -13.18 2.00
CA VAL A 18 21.15 -11.99 1.96
C VAL A 18 21.86 -10.90 1.16
N VAL A 19 21.19 -10.45 0.11
CA VAL A 19 21.64 -9.35 -0.75
C VAL A 19 21.01 -8.08 -0.22
N LEU A 20 21.83 -7.20 0.37
CA LEU A 20 21.42 -5.89 0.86
C LEU A 20 21.52 -4.88 -0.29
N ASN A 21 20.35 -4.48 -0.78
CA ASN A 21 20.17 -3.46 -1.81
C ASN A 21 19.77 -2.12 -1.17
N GLU A 22 20.03 -1.01 -1.86
CA GLU A 22 19.58 0.33 -1.45
C GLU A 22 18.07 0.36 -1.19
N THR A 23 17.30 -0.30 -2.07
CA THR A 23 15.85 -0.43 -1.95
C THR A 23 15.41 -1.01 -0.60
N LEU A 24 16.12 -2.01 -0.07
CA LEU A 24 15.75 -2.62 1.21
C LEU A 24 15.94 -1.65 2.37
N ILE A 25 17.06 -0.91 2.37
CA ILE A 25 17.38 0.08 3.39
C ILE A 25 16.34 1.19 3.38
N PHE A 26 16.03 1.76 2.21
CA PHE A 26 15.02 2.81 2.11
C PHE A 26 13.61 2.29 2.45
N THR A 27 13.28 1.04 2.11
CA THR A 27 12.00 0.43 2.50
C THR A 27 11.87 0.36 4.01
N TRP A 28 12.91 -0.10 4.71
CA TRP A 28 12.93 -0.14 6.17
C TRP A 28 12.86 1.25 6.79
N ALA A 29 13.57 2.23 6.23
CA ALA A 29 13.50 3.61 6.68
C ALA A 29 12.07 4.17 6.59
N VAL A 30 11.40 3.98 5.45
CA VAL A 30 10.00 4.40 5.25
C VAL A 30 9.07 3.68 6.23
N MET A 31 9.22 2.36 6.41
CA MET A 31 8.39 1.59 7.34
C MET A 31 8.56 2.07 8.79
N VAL A 32 9.80 2.30 9.24
CA VAL A 32 10.08 2.84 10.58
C VAL A 32 9.45 4.21 10.73
N LEU A 33 9.61 5.10 9.75
CA LEU A 33 9.02 6.44 9.76
C LEU A 33 7.49 6.38 9.88
N LEU A 34 6.83 5.53 9.08
CA LEU A 34 5.38 5.38 9.10
C LEU A 34 4.88 4.77 10.41
N VAL A 35 5.55 3.74 10.94
CA VAL A 35 5.17 3.10 12.20
C VAL A 35 5.33 4.06 13.37
N LEU A 36 6.44 4.80 13.44
CA LEU A 36 6.66 5.80 14.48
C LEU A 36 5.68 6.98 14.36
N GLY A 37 5.43 7.45 13.14
CA GLY A 37 4.45 8.49 12.86
C GLY A 37 3.03 8.08 13.28
N ALA A 38 2.59 6.89 12.85
CA ALA A 38 1.29 6.33 13.22
C ALA A 38 1.18 6.13 14.73
N ARG A 39 2.21 5.57 15.39
CA ARG A 39 2.25 5.44 16.85
C ARG A 39 2.17 6.77 17.57
N ARG A 40 2.87 7.81 17.09
CA ARG A 40 2.83 9.14 17.72
C ARG A 40 1.46 9.79 17.59
N VAL A 41 0.84 9.69 16.42
CA VAL A 41 -0.51 10.25 16.18
C VAL A 41 -1.56 9.48 16.99
N THR A 42 -1.48 8.14 17.03
CA THR A 42 -2.42 7.30 17.79
C THR A 42 -2.21 7.35 19.29
N ALA A 43 -0.98 7.53 19.79
CA ALA A 43 -0.72 7.70 21.22
C ALA A 43 -1.22 9.04 21.76
N GLN A 44 -1.49 10.02 20.89
CA GLN A 44 -2.03 11.34 21.24
C GLN A 44 -3.55 11.43 21.00
N LEU A 45 -4.25 10.30 20.93
CA LEU A 45 -5.72 10.25 20.88
C LEU A 45 -6.32 10.61 22.24
N SER A 46 -6.12 11.85 22.70
CA SER A 46 -6.81 12.42 23.84
C SER A 46 -8.21 12.83 23.40
N GLY A 47 -9.25 12.20 23.95
CA GLY A 47 -10.67 12.45 23.66
C GLY A 47 -11.21 13.81 24.16
N THR A 48 -10.37 14.84 24.22
CA THR A 48 -10.69 16.15 24.77
C THR A 48 -10.33 17.24 23.75
N ALA A 49 -11.38 17.77 23.11
CA ALA A 49 -11.63 19.10 22.52
C ALA A 49 -10.54 19.92 21.78
N GLU A 50 -9.24 19.62 21.89
CA GLU A 50 -8.18 20.27 21.12
C GLU A 50 -7.55 19.24 20.17
N PHE A 51 -8.13 19.13 18.97
CA PHE A 51 -7.62 18.24 17.93
C PHE A 51 -6.16 18.58 17.59
N SER A 52 -5.23 17.66 17.87
CA SER A 52 -3.86 17.75 17.36
C SER A 52 -3.89 17.78 15.83
N LYS A 53 -3.17 18.70 15.19
CA LYS A 53 -3.14 18.86 13.72
C LYS A 53 -2.87 17.54 12.97
N GLY A 54 -2.07 16.64 13.57
CA GLY A 54 -1.76 15.32 13.01
C GLY A 54 -2.94 14.34 13.03
N GLN A 55 -3.80 14.40 14.06
CA GLN A 55 -5.02 13.59 14.13
C GLN A 55 -6.02 14.04 13.05
N ASN A 56 -6.22 15.35 12.90
CA ASN A 56 -7.13 15.89 11.88
C ASN A 56 -6.68 15.49 10.47
N LEU A 57 -5.37 15.55 10.17
CA LEU A 57 -4.86 15.09 8.89
C LEU A 57 -5.10 13.59 8.68
N LEU A 58 -4.82 12.76 9.69
CA LEU A 58 -5.06 11.32 9.60
C LEU A 58 -6.55 11.00 9.40
N GLU A 59 -7.44 11.71 10.09
CA GLU A 59 -8.88 11.55 9.97
C GLU A 59 -9.38 11.90 8.56
N VAL A 60 -8.92 13.03 8.01
CA VAL A 60 -9.22 13.43 6.63
C VAL A 60 -8.72 12.38 5.64
N LEU A 61 -7.51 11.84 5.84
CA LEU A 61 -6.96 10.79 4.98
C LEU A 61 -7.77 9.49 5.07
N VAL A 62 -8.03 8.99 6.28
CA VAL A 62 -8.77 7.72 6.49
C VAL A 62 -10.21 7.84 5.99
N THR A 63 -10.88 8.95 6.29
CA THR A 63 -12.27 9.18 5.84
C THR A 63 -12.33 9.37 4.33
N GLY A 64 -11.39 10.12 3.74
CA GLY A 64 -11.30 10.32 2.30
C GLY A 64 -10.96 9.05 1.52
N LEU A 65 -10.07 8.20 2.06
CA LEU A 65 -9.83 6.86 1.50
C LEU A 65 -11.07 5.98 1.63
N GLY A 66 -11.75 6.02 2.76
CA GLY A 66 -13.00 5.29 2.98
C GLY A 66 -14.09 5.69 2.00
N SER A 67 -14.25 6.98 1.72
CA SER A 67 -15.22 7.45 0.72
C SER A 67 -14.81 7.02 -0.69
N GLN A 68 -13.56 7.17 -1.07
CA GLN A 68 -13.08 6.72 -2.39
C GLN A 68 -13.28 5.22 -2.63
N ILE A 69 -12.94 4.38 -1.63
CA ILE A 69 -13.15 2.93 -1.72
C ILE A 69 -14.64 2.63 -1.86
N ARG A 70 -15.49 3.31 -1.08
CA ARG A 70 -16.95 3.14 -1.14
C ARG A 70 -17.51 3.53 -2.51
N ASP A 71 -17.05 4.64 -3.08
CA ASP A 71 -17.51 5.14 -4.37
C ASP A 71 -17.11 4.20 -5.52
N VAL A 72 -15.89 3.65 -5.47
CA VAL A 72 -15.36 2.74 -6.50
C VAL A 72 -15.96 1.34 -6.36
N SER A 73 -15.96 0.77 -5.15
CA SER A 73 -16.40 -0.62 -4.92
C SER A 73 -17.91 -0.77 -4.77
N ARG A 74 -18.63 0.32 -4.48
CA ARG A 74 -20.03 0.33 -4.02
C ARG A 74 -20.29 -0.59 -2.81
N GLN A 75 -19.25 -0.89 -2.04
CA GLN A 75 -19.29 -1.76 -0.86
C GLN A 75 -18.81 -1.00 0.37
N GLU A 76 -19.10 -1.54 1.55
CA GLU A 76 -18.57 -0.96 2.78
C GLU A 76 -17.04 -1.08 2.81
N PRO A 77 -16.31 0.03 3.00
CA PRO A 77 -14.86 0.05 2.89
C PRO A 77 -14.17 -0.65 4.07
N GLY A 78 -14.90 -1.05 5.12
CA GLY A 78 -14.33 -1.43 6.42
C GLY A 78 -13.24 -2.51 6.35
N GLY A 79 -13.41 -3.53 5.52
CA GLY A 79 -12.41 -4.59 5.34
C GLY A 79 -11.19 -4.19 4.50
N TYR A 80 -11.37 -3.31 3.51
CA TYR A 80 -10.31 -2.89 2.58
C TYR A 80 -9.48 -1.73 3.11
N LEU A 81 -10.10 -0.87 3.92
CA LEU A 81 -9.53 0.40 4.35
C LEU A 81 -8.14 0.27 5.00
N PRO A 82 -7.88 -0.70 5.91
CA PRO A 82 -6.55 -0.83 6.49
C PRO A 82 -5.49 -1.22 5.45
N PHE A 83 -5.82 -2.13 4.53
CA PHE A 83 -4.89 -2.59 3.50
C PHE A 83 -4.60 -1.49 2.46
N VAL A 84 -5.65 -0.90 1.89
CA VAL A 84 -5.51 0.18 0.89
C VAL A 84 -4.86 1.41 1.53
N GLY A 85 -5.22 1.74 2.78
CA GLY A 85 -4.63 2.87 3.49
C GLY A 85 -3.14 2.70 3.78
N THR A 86 -2.69 1.50 4.16
CA THR A 86 -1.26 1.24 4.35
C THR A 86 -0.47 1.32 3.05
N LEU A 87 -0.99 0.75 1.96
CA LEU A 87 -0.40 0.88 0.63
C LEU A 87 -0.29 2.34 0.20
N PHE A 88 -1.38 3.10 0.34
CA PHE A 88 -1.42 4.52 0.01
C PHE A 88 -0.38 5.30 0.80
N LEU A 89 -0.34 5.15 2.13
CA LEU A 89 0.62 5.85 2.98
C LEU A 89 2.06 5.47 2.65
N PHE A 90 2.33 4.20 2.37
CA PHE A 90 3.66 3.73 1.97
C PHE A 90 4.12 4.39 0.67
N ILE A 91 3.28 4.34 -0.37
CA ILE A 91 3.62 4.90 -1.69
C ILE A 91 3.75 6.42 -1.59
N ALA A 92 2.80 7.10 -0.93
CA ALA A 92 2.80 8.54 -0.77
C ALA A 92 4.03 9.03 0.02
N ALA A 93 4.37 8.37 1.13
CA ALA A 93 5.55 8.73 1.91
C ALA A 93 6.85 8.45 1.14
N SER A 94 6.95 7.31 0.45
CA SER A 94 8.11 6.99 -0.39
C SER A 94 8.33 8.04 -1.46
N ASN A 95 7.26 8.46 -2.13
CA ASN A 95 7.35 9.47 -3.18
C ASN A 95 7.63 10.87 -2.61
N LEU A 96 7.07 11.23 -1.46
CA LEU A 96 7.31 12.52 -0.82
C LEU A 96 8.76 12.66 -0.34
N LEU A 97 9.36 11.58 0.16
CA LEU A 97 10.74 11.58 0.67
C LEU A 97 11.79 11.74 -0.43
N THR A 98 11.44 11.60 -1.71
CA THR A 98 12.35 11.89 -2.84
C THR A 98 12.83 13.34 -2.89
N VAL A 99 12.13 14.25 -2.21
CA VAL A 99 12.57 15.65 -2.06
C VAL A 99 13.88 15.76 -1.26
N ILE A 100 14.21 14.74 -0.45
CA ILE A 100 15.42 14.71 0.36
C ILE A 100 16.59 14.29 -0.54
N PRO A 101 17.64 15.12 -0.70
CA PRO A 101 18.81 14.75 -1.49
C PRO A 101 19.44 13.44 -1.00
N GLY A 102 19.67 12.50 -1.92
CA GLY A 102 20.24 11.18 -1.61
C GLY A 102 19.22 10.13 -1.13
N PHE A 103 17.92 10.45 -1.11
CA PHE A 103 16.87 9.45 -0.87
C PHE A 103 16.38 8.85 -2.18
N THR A 104 16.50 7.52 -2.31
CA THR A 104 15.94 6.77 -3.44
C THR A 104 14.64 6.10 -3.00
N ALA A 105 13.52 6.46 -3.64
CA ALA A 105 12.23 5.88 -3.28
C ALA A 105 12.22 4.36 -3.55
N PRO A 106 11.78 3.54 -2.57
CA PRO A 106 11.62 2.11 -2.78
C PRO A 106 10.68 1.76 -3.93
N THR A 107 9.70 2.62 -4.20
CA THR A 107 8.73 2.52 -5.30
C THR A 107 9.36 2.70 -6.68
N GLY A 108 10.61 3.20 -6.77
CA GLY A 108 11.38 3.23 -8.02
C GLY A 108 11.96 1.87 -8.41
N SER A 109 11.98 0.90 -7.50
CA SER A 109 12.41 -0.48 -7.79
C SER A 109 11.27 -1.28 -8.41
N LEU A 110 11.62 -2.09 -9.43
CA LEU A 110 10.72 -3.05 -10.02
C LEU A 110 10.35 -4.15 -9.01
N SER A 111 11.30 -4.58 -8.17
CA SER A 111 11.07 -5.60 -7.14
C SER A 111 10.01 -5.16 -6.15
N THR A 112 10.12 -3.93 -5.62
CA THR A 112 9.11 -3.37 -4.69
C THR A 112 7.75 -3.25 -5.37
N THR A 113 7.71 -2.71 -6.59
CA THR A 113 6.45 -2.53 -7.32
C THR A 113 5.78 -3.87 -7.63
N ALA A 114 6.55 -4.87 -8.05
CA ALA A 114 6.04 -6.22 -8.30
C ALA A 114 5.55 -6.89 -7.01
N ALA A 115 6.24 -6.71 -5.89
CA ALA A 115 5.82 -7.23 -4.59
C ALA A 115 4.48 -6.61 -4.14
N LEU A 116 4.34 -5.28 -4.22
CA LEU A 116 3.09 -4.60 -3.91
C LEU A 116 1.94 -5.04 -4.84
N ALA A 117 2.21 -5.16 -6.13
CA ALA A 117 1.24 -5.65 -7.10
C ALA A 117 0.79 -7.08 -6.80
N ALA A 118 1.73 -7.96 -6.42
CA ALA A 118 1.40 -9.33 -6.00
C ALA A 118 0.54 -9.34 -4.72
N CYS A 119 0.85 -8.49 -3.73
CA CYS A 119 0.01 -8.35 -2.54
C CYS A 119 -1.41 -7.93 -2.89
N VAL A 120 -1.59 -6.93 -3.78
CA VAL A 120 -2.92 -6.49 -4.24
C VAL A 120 -3.62 -7.59 -5.03
N PHE A 121 -2.90 -8.27 -5.93
CA PHE A 121 -3.42 -9.36 -6.75
C PHE A 121 -3.99 -10.50 -5.91
N VAL A 122 -3.36 -10.82 -4.78
CA VAL A 122 -3.86 -11.84 -3.83
C VAL A 122 -4.96 -11.26 -2.94
N ALA A 123 -4.80 -10.03 -2.45
CA ALA A 123 -5.73 -9.41 -1.52
C ALA A 123 -7.13 -9.19 -2.15
N VAL A 124 -7.20 -8.74 -3.40
CA VAL A 124 -8.47 -8.41 -4.06
C VAL A 124 -9.43 -9.63 -4.13
N PRO A 125 -9.00 -10.81 -4.64
CA PRO A 125 -9.82 -12.02 -4.60
C PRO A 125 -10.16 -12.47 -3.17
N LEU A 126 -9.19 -12.43 -2.24
CA LEU A 126 -9.44 -12.83 -0.86
C LEU A 126 -10.52 -12.00 -0.20
N PHE A 127 -10.47 -10.68 -0.35
CA PHE A 127 -11.49 -9.79 0.20
C PHE A 127 -12.84 -9.98 -0.51
N GLY A 128 -12.85 -10.16 -1.84
CA GLY A 128 -14.08 -10.46 -2.60
C GLY A 128 -14.76 -11.75 -2.13
N ILE A 129 -13.98 -12.81 -1.93
CA ILE A 129 -14.48 -14.08 -1.39
C ILE A 129 -14.95 -13.93 0.06
N SER A 130 -14.23 -13.17 0.90
CA SER A 130 -14.57 -13.00 2.32
C SER A 130 -15.92 -12.28 2.53
N GLN A 131 -16.27 -11.33 1.65
CA GLN A 131 -17.49 -10.53 1.80
C GLN A 131 -18.70 -11.15 1.10
N SER A 132 -18.52 -11.75 -0.07
CA SER A 132 -19.63 -12.27 -0.88
C SER A 132 -19.76 -13.81 -0.79
N GLY A 133 -18.73 -14.49 -0.30
CA GLY A 133 -18.63 -15.95 -0.34
C GLY A 133 -18.12 -16.47 -1.69
N LEU A 134 -17.41 -17.61 -1.67
CA LEU A 134 -16.75 -18.18 -2.84
C LEU A 134 -17.72 -18.39 -4.04
N LYS A 135 -18.93 -18.87 -3.74
CA LYS A 135 -19.95 -19.14 -4.76
C LYS A 135 -20.44 -17.85 -5.44
N ALA A 136 -20.75 -16.81 -4.67
CA ALA A 136 -21.23 -15.55 -5.22
C ALA A 136 -20.12 -14.82 -5.99
N TYR A 137 -18.88 -14.87 -5.48
CA TYR A 137 -17.70 -14.33 -6.16
C TYR A 137 -17.51 -14.97 -7.53
N LEU A 138 -17.51 -16.31 -7.63
CA LEU A 138 -17.40 -17.01 -8.92
C LEU A 138 -18.60 -16.76 -9.84
N GLN A 139 -19.81 -16.61 -9.28
CA GLN A 139 -21.00 -16.25 -10.07
C GLN A 139 -20.88 -14.87 -10.71
N GLN A 140 -20.13 -13.94 -10.10
CA GLN A 140 -19.89 -12.61 -10.66
C GLN A 140 -19.11 -12.67 -11.98
N TYR A 141 -18.19 -13.63 -12.13
CA TYR A 141 -17.48 -13.89 -13.39
C TYR A 141 -18.38 -14.50 -14.48
N LEU A 142 -19.51 -15.10 -14.09
CA LEU A 142 -20.45 -15.79 -14.97
C LEU A 142 -21.68 -14.95 -15.31
N GLN A 143 -21.83 -13.74 -14.76
CA GLN A 143 -22.95 -12.85 -15.07
C GLN A 143 -22.67 -11.93 -16.26
N PRO A 144 -23.66 -11.69 -17.15
CA PRO A 144 -25.00 -12.30 -17.19
C PRO A 144 -25.02 -13.68 -17.89
N SER A 145 -23.94 -14.12 -18.55
CA SER A 145 -23.84 -15.44 -19.17
C SER A 145 -22.46 -16.07 -19.02
N ILE A 146 -22.39 -17.42 -19.05
CA ILE A 146 -21.15 -18.20 -18.92
C ILE A 146 -20.10 -17.85 -19.99
N PHE A 147 -20.53 -17.35 -21.16
CA PHE A 147 -19.63 -16.92 -22.24
C PHE A 147 -18.80 -15.66 -21.88
N MET A 148 -19.12 -14.96 -20.79
CA MET A 148 -18.32 -13.83 -20.28
C MET A 148 -17.06 -14.26 -19.54
N LEU A 149 -16.96 -15.54 -19.14
CA LEU A 149 -15.84 -16.04 -18.35
C LEU A 149 -14.44 -15.74 -18.95
N PRO A 150 -14.16 -15.94 -20.26
CA PRO A 150 -12.85 -15.58 -20.82
C PRO A 150 -12.57 -14.06 -20.88
N PHE A 151 -13.58 -13.21 -20.70
CA PHE A 151 -13.43 -11.75 -20.69
C PHE A 151 -13.31 -11.18 -19.27
N ASN A 152 -13.83 -11.90 -18.27
CA ASN A 152 -13.81 -11.48 -16.87
C ASN A 152 -12.57 -11.99 -16.11
N ILE A 153 -11.80 -12.94 -16.66
CA ILE A 153 -10.57 -13.50 -16.07
C ILE A 153 -9.35 -12.69 -16.49
#